data_AF-A0A7G2M4Y3-F1
#
_entry.id   AF-A0A7G2M4Y3-F1
#
_cell.length_a   1.000
_cell.length_b   1.000
_cell.length_c   1.000
_cell.angle_alpha   90.00
_cell.angle_beta   90.00
_cell.angle_gamma   90.00
#
_symmetry.space_group_name_H-M   'P 1'
#
loop_
_entity.id
_entity.type
_entity.pdbx_description
1 polymer ?
#
loop_
_entity_poly.entity_id
_entity_poly.type
_entity_poly.pdbx_seq_one_letter_code
_entity_poly.pdbx_strand_id
1 'polypeptide(L)'
;MSIKILPVLLLLSLSLFGQEKKPYIIRGTVSDPINEDVTVYLEQMGLAITEGWPRIDSVKIKNGKFVFKGKIDHPDLYRLGIKGTNPKGTILIIEPGTIKVNFSRTNIDVSGGPIQEDFVKYVESSDHFGDNVVYFINKYIEQPVIRTFVFRFLKIPNLQHECMDTIYPKLSQEIKEKLEREKLEWDKRLKKVQEKQKLEEEKNTPEAVRTGKPYTDFKAESSDGSTLRLSEIRKGKRLVLLDFWASWCNPCMKEMPNIIQIYKDYKDKGLEVVGISLDLNKEAWTKAIEKNQMKWIQLITTKEPVNEDISELYHVKAIPYTILIDSSGTIVARKLRGEELRETVEKLLK
;
A
#
# COMPACT_ATOMS: atom_id res chain seq x y z
N MET A 1 53.68 -30.78 -44.67
CA MET A 1 52.95 -29.66 -44.03
C MET A 1 51.77 -30.24 -43.27
N SER A 2 51.94 -30.53 -41.98
CA SER A 2 50.90 -31.14 -41.14
C SER A 2 50.65 -30.22 -39.96
N ILE A 3 49.51 -29.52 -40.00
CA ILE A 3 49.07 -28.63 -38.93
C ILE A 3 48.48 -29.52 -37.83
N LYS A 4 49.22 -29.65 -36.71
CA LYS A 4 48.68 -30.24 -35.48
C LYS A 4 47.89 -29.16 -34.74
N ILE A 5 46.57 -29.33 -34.69
CA ILE A 5 45.68 -28.56 -33.82
C ILE A 5 45.88 -29.10 -32.40
N LEU A 6 46.40 -28.27 -31.50
CA LEU A 6 46.47 -28.55 -30.06
C LEU A 6 45.19 -27.99 -29.41
N PRO A 7 44.37 -28.78 -28.71
CA PRO A 7 43.22 -28.24 -28.01
C PRO A 7 43.72 -27.58 -26.72
N VAL A 8 43.61 -26.26 -26.63
CA VAL A 8 43.74 -25.54 -25.36
C VAL A 8 42.48 -25.84 -24.56
N LEU A 9 42.60 -26.76 -23.61
CA LEU A 9 41.58 -27.06 -22.61
C LEU A 9 41.42 -25.84 -21.70
N LEU A 10 40.45 -24.98 -22.02
CA LEU A 10 40.09 -23.83 -21.19
C LEU A 10 39.23 -24.34 -20.03
N LEU A 11 39.86 -24.79 -18.94
CA LEU A 11 39.20 -25.05 -17.66
C LEU A 11 38.81 -23.70 -17.04
N LEU A 12 37.73 -23.13 -17.56
CA LEU A 12 37.00 -22.05 -16.91
C LEU A 12 36.23 -22.69 -15.74
N SER A 13 36.92 -22.89 -14.61
CA SER A 13 36.25 -23.17 -13.35
C SER A 13 35.44 -21.94 -12.99
N LEU A 14 34.16 -21.97 -13.34
CA LEU A 14 33.10 -21.17 -12.71
C LEU A 14 33.03 -21.59 -11.24
N SER A 15 33.98 -21.12 -10.44
CA SER A 15 33.79 -21.00 -9.01
C SER A 15 32.68 -19.96 -8.84
N LEU A 16 31.45 -20.44 -8.63
CA LEU A 16 30.45 -19.69 -7.89
C LEU A 16 31.09 -19.33 -6.54
N PHE A 17 31.76 -18.19 -6.48
CA PHE A 17 32.19 -17.59 -5.22
C PHE A 17 30.94 -17.08 -4.53
N GLY A 18 30.27 -17.97 -3.78
CA GLY A 18 29.50 -17.52 -2.63
C GLY A 18 30.47 -16.79 -1.72
N GLN A 19 30.30 -15.48 -1.57
CA GLN A 19 31.15 -14.65 -0.72
C GLN A 19 31.18 -15.24 0.70
N GLU A 20 32.36 -15.51 1.24
CA GLU A 20 32.50 -16.16 2.54
C GLU A 20 31.88 -15.28 3.64
N LYS A 21 30.95 -15.84 4.43
CA LYS A 21 30.30 -15.13 5.52
C LYS A 21 31.31 -14.84 6.64
N LYS A 22 31.54 -13.57 6.92
CA LYS A 22 32.45 -13.08 7.96
C LYS A 22 31.72 -12.86 9.28
N PRO A 23 32.38 -13.05 10.44
CA PRO A 23 31.73 -12.92 11.73
C PRO A 23 31.38 -11.46 12.07
N TYR A 24 30.28 -11.28 12.78
CA TYR A 24 29.92 -10.03 13.45
C TYR A 24 29.57 -10.26 14.92
N ILE A 25 29.75 -9.23 15.74
CA ILE A 25 29.34 -9.20 17.15
C ILE A 25 28.63 -7.87 17.42
N ILE A 26 27.42 -7.93 17.98
CA ILE A 26 26.76 -6.74 18.53
C ILE A 26 26.90 -6.80 20.06
N ARG A 27 27.53 -5.80 20.65
CA ARG A 27 27.71 -5.68 22.10
C ARG A 27 26.86 -4.55 22.64
N GLY A 28 25.85 -4.91 23.41
CA GLY A 28 24.94 -3.99 24.05
C GLY A 28 25.28 -3.73 25.51
N THR A 29 25.23 -2.46 25.91
CA THR A 29 25.28 -2.01 27.30
C THR A 29 24.08 -1.13 27.60
N VAL A 30 23.46 -1.37 28.75
CA VAL A 30 22.35 -0.57 29.26
C VAL A 30 22.82 0.22 30.46
N SER A 31 22.72 1.55 30.37
CA SER A 31 23.18 2.47 31.41
C SER A 31 22.17 2.64 32.54
N ASP A 32 20.89 2.46 32.25
CA ASP A 32 19.81 2.75 33.19
C ASP A 32 19.33 1.49 33.91
N PRO A 33 18.84 1.59 35.16
CA PRO A 33 18.18 0.47 35.83
C PRO A 33 16.97 0.03 35.01
N ILE A 34 17.06 -1.17 34.45
CA ILE A 34 15.99 -1.84 33.71
C ILE A 34 15.77 -3.23 34.30
N ASN A 35 14.55 -3.74 34.15
CA ASN A 35 14.24 -5.10 34.56
C ASN A 35 15.09 -6.10 33.74
N GLU A 36 15.72 -7.07 34.41
CA GLU A 36 16.54 -8.11 33.76
C GLU A 36 15.73 -9.04 32.83
N ASP A 37 14.40 -9.00 32.91
CA ASP A 37 13.53 -9.73 31.97
C ASP A 37 13.28 -9.02 30.63
N VAL A 38 13.86 -7.83 30.42
CA VAL A 38 13.79 -7.16 29.12
C VAL A 38 14.52 -7.99 28.07
N THR A 39 13.80 -8.26 26.97
CA THR A 39 14.32 -9.01 25.82
C THR A 39 14.63 -8.04 24.68
N VAL A 40 15.84 -8.15 24.16
CA VAL A 40 16.28 -7.48 22.94
C VAL A 40 16.09 -8.46 21.79
N TYR A 41 15.51 -7.97 20.69
CA TYR A 41 15.25 -8.72 19.48
C TYR A 41 16.13 -8.20 18.37
N LEU A 42 16.83 -9.10 17.69
CA LEU A 42 17.48 -8.79 16.43
C LEU A 42 16.50 -9.13 15.32
N GLU A 43 16.10 -8.13 14.56
CA GLU A 43 15.10 -8.26 13.52
C GLU A 43 15.72 -7.81 12.21
N GLN A 44 15.61 -8.62 11.15
CA GLN A 44 16.09 -8.19 9.85
C GLN A 44 15.08 -7.20 9.29
N MET A 45 15.56 -6.05 8.80
CA MET A 45 14.64 -5.13 8.16
C MET A 45 14.24 -5.71 6.80
N GLY A 46 13.00 -6.19 6.72
CA GLY A 46 12.38 -6.48 5.42
C GLY A 46 12.35 -5.22 4.55
N LEU A 47 12.35 -5.40 3.24
CA LEU A 47 12.42 -4.32 2.27
C LEU A 47 11.17 -3.42 2.27
N ALA A 48 10.05 -3.87 2.84
CA ALA A 48 8.84 -3.06 2.99
C ALA A 48 8.62 -2.56 4.42
N ILE A 49 8.15 -1.33 4.56
CA ILE A 49 7.75 -0.71 5.84
C ILE A 49 6.62 -1.51 6.53
N THR A 50 5.84 -2.28 5.76
CA THR A 50 4.68 -3.04 6.25
C THR A 50 4.94 -4.53 6.48
N GLU A 51 6.12 -5.06 6.15
CA GLU A 51 6.44 -6.50 6.32
C GLU A 51 6.70 -6.91 7.78
N GLY A 52 6.53 -5.98 8.72
CA GLY A 52 6.99 -6.17 10.07
C GLY A 52 8.51 -6.40 10.09
N TRP A 53 8.98 -6.85 11.24
CA TRP A 53 10.41 -7.07 11.48
C TRP A 53 10.60 -8.57 11.77
N PRO A 54 10.91 -9.41 10.76
CA PRO A 54 11.15 -10.83 11.02
C PRO A 54 12.24 -10.99 12.06
N ARG A 55 11.88 -11.61 13.17
CA ARG A 55 12.81 -11.85 14.28
C ARG A 55 13.80 -12.92 13.86
N ILE A 56 15.08 -12.53 13.86
CA ILE A 56 16.21 -13.40 13.56
C ILE A 56 16.72 -14.04 14.83
N ASP A 57 16.84 -13.25 15.90
CA ASP A 57 17.38 -13.70 17.17
C ASP A 57 16.77 -12.90 18.34
N SER A 58 16.97 -13.37 19.56
CA SER A 58 16.60 -12.67 20.77
C SER A 58 17.52 -13.00 21.93
N VAL A 59 17.80 -12.01 22.77
CA VAL A 59 18.63 -12.18 23.97
C VAL A 59 18.02 -11.40 25.14
N LYS A 60 18.02 -11.99 26.33
CA LYS A 60 17.69 -11.28 27.56
C LYS A 60 18.87 -10.44 28.04
N ILE A 61 18.59 -9.28 28.62
CA ILE A 61 19.62 -8.44 29.20
C ILE A 61 20.04 -9.03 30.55
N LYS A 62 21.34 -9.26 30.75
CA LYS A 62 21.91 -9.77 32.01
C LYS A 62 22.99 -8.83 32.50
N ASN A 63 22.91 -8.39 33.76
CA ASN A 63 23.85 -7.44 34.36
C ASN A 63 24.07 -6.19 33.48
N GLY A 64 22.97 -5.64 32.94
CA GLY A 64 22.99 -4.48 32.05
C GLY A 64 23.68 -4.72 30.69
N LYS A 65 23.85 -5.98 30.26
CA LYS A 65 24.57 -6.31 29.01
C LYS A 65 23.79 -7.31 28.16
N PHE A 66 23.99 -7.22 26.85
CA PHE A 66 23.54 -8.22 25.89
C PHE A 66 24.55 -8.39 24.74
N VAL A 67 24.55 -9.57 24.11
CA VAL A 67 25.46 -9.86 22.99
C VAL A 67 24.72 -10.68 21.93
N PHE A 68 24.79 -10.23 20.69
CA PHE A 68 24.48 -11.06 19.51
C PHE A 68 25.78 -11.44 18.80
N LYS A 69 25.82 -12.65 18.24
CA LYS A 69 26.92 -13.13 17.39
C LYS A 69 26.34 -13.79 16.16
N GLY A 70 26.94 -13.57 15.01
CA GLY A 70 26.53 -14.22 13.78
C GLY A 70 27.59 -14.11 12.70
N LYS A 71 27.19 -14.44 11.47
CA LYS A 71 28.02 -14.26 10.28
C LYS A 71 27.21 -13.61 9.17
N ILE A 72 27.85 -12.71 8.43
CA ILE A 72 27.25 -11.97 7.33
C ILE A 72 28.24 -11.90 6.16
N ASP A 73 27.76 -12.04 4.92
CA ASP A 73 28.57 -11.98 3.70
C ASP A 73 28.63 -10.56 3.12
N HIS A 74 27.66 -9.70 3.45
CA HIS A 74 27.61 -8.29 3.09
C HIS A 74 27.00 -7.44 4.21
N PRO A 75 27.32 -6.14 4.31
CA PRO A 75 26.59 -5.23 5.19
C PRO A 75 25.08 -5.26 4.87
N ASP A 76 24.22 -5.25 5.88
CA ASP A 76 22.75 -5.19 5.68
C ASP A 76 22.05 -4.49 6.86
N LEU A 77 20.82 -4.04 6.64
CA LEU A 77 20.04 -3.22 7.56
C LEU A 77 19.19 -4.08 8.52
N TYR A 78 19.33 -3.84 9.80
CA TYR A 78 18.63 -4.54 10.87
C TYR A 78 17.94 -3.55 11.79
N ARG A 79 17.04 -4.07 12.60
CA ARG A 79 16.42 -3.39 13.72
C ARG A 79 16.76 -4.13 15.00
N LEU A 80 17.19 -3.39 16.01
CA LEU A 80 17.22 -3.86 17.38
C LEU A 80 15.93 -3.44 18.07
N GLY A 81 15.01 -4.38 18.26
CA GLY A 81 13.77 -4.17 18.97
C GLY A 81 13.92 -4.38 20.47
N ILE A 82 13.40 -3.48 21.29
CA ILE A 82 13.41 -3.61 22.75
C ILE A 82 11.98 -3.51 23.25
N LYS A 83 11.45 -4.60 23.82
CA LYS A 83 10.06 -4.67 24.27
C LYS A 83 9.93 -4.09 25.67
N GLY A 84 8.91 -3.26 25.87
CA GLY A 84 8.59 -2.69 27.18
C GLY A 84 9.40 -1.45 27.55
N THR A 85 10.20 -0.91 26.61
CA THR A 85 10.98 0.31 26.79
C THR A 85 10.51 1.42 25.84
N ASN A 86 10.88 2.65 26.16
CA ASN A 86 10.91 3.78 25.22
C ASN A 86 12.37 4.28 25.19
N PRO A 87 13.00 4.51 24.03
CA PRO A 87 12.56 4.10 22.69
C PRO A 87 12.38 2.57 22.56
N LYS A 88 11.51 2.15 21.64
CA LYS A 88 11.18 0.72 21.40
C LYS A 88 12.21 -0.04 20.56
N GLY A 89 13.32 0.61 20.20
CA GLY A 89 14.37 0.05 19.35
C GLY A 89 15.05 1.09 18.46
N THR A 90 16.06 0.65 17.71
CA THR A 90 16.81 1.46 16.75
C THR A 90 17.14 0.67 15.47
N ILE A 91 17.44 1.38 14.40
CA ILE A 91 17.95 0.82 13.13
C ILE A 91 19.48 0.79 13.21
N LEU A 92 20.09 -0.22 12.60
CA LEU A 92 21.53 -0.34 12.49
C LEU A 92 21.94 -1.15 11.27
N ILE A 93 23.13 -0.92 10.79
CA ILE A 93 23.82 -1.72 9.78
C ILE A 93 24.68 -2.74 10.51
N ILE A 94 24.43 -4.02 10.22
CA ILE A 94 25.34 -5.09 10.63
C ILE A 94 26.36 -5.28 9.52
N GLU A 95 27.63 -5.20 9.88
CA GLU A 95 28.76 -5.49 9.01
C GLU A 95 29.81 -6.34 9.75
N PRO A 96 30.75 -6.97 9.03
CA PRO A 96 31.81 -7.75 9.67
C PRO A 96 32.59 -6.92 10.69
N GLY A 97 32.70 -7.42 11.92
CA GLY A 97 33.35 -6.70 13.01
C GLY A 97 32.51 -6.61 14.28
N THR A 98 32.74 -5.58 15.08
CA THR A 98 32.02 -5.34 16.32
C THR A 98 31.22 -4.05 16.25
N ILE A 99 29.90 -4.18 16.41
CA ILE A 99 28.97 -3.06 16.61
C ILE A 99 28.72 -2.91 18.12
N LYS A 100 28.76 -1.68 18.63
CA LYS A 100 28.45 -1.33 20.01
C LYS A 100 27.11 -0.62 20.08
N VAL A 101 26.31 -0.97 21.08
CA VAL A 101 24.99 -0.37 21.30
C VAL A 101 24.89 0.08 22.75
N ASN A 102 24.76 1.39 22.95
CA ASN A 102 24.57 2.01 24.24
C ASN A 102 23.10 2.40 24.38
N PHE A 103 22.38 1.76 25.28
CA PHE A 103 20.95 1.97 25.49
C PHE A 103 20.69 2.67 26.83
N SER A 104 19.85 3.71 26.79
CA SER A 104 19.25 4.37 27.93
C SER A 104 17.73 4.51 27.73
N ARG A 105 17.01 5.00 28.73
CA ARG A 105 15.57 5.29 28.69
C ARG A 105 15.18 6.39 27.73
N THR A 106 16.14 7.16 27.21
CA THR A 106 15.86 8.29 26.33
C THR A 106 16.57 8.17 24.99
N ASN A 107 17.60 7.32 24.89
CA ASN A 107 18.42 7.24 23.70
C ASN A 107 18.91 5.82 23.42
N ILE A 108 19.14 5.51 22.15
CA ILE A 108 19.94 4.36 21.72
C ILE A 108 21.03 4.88 20.81
N ASP A 109 22.28 4.76 21.25
CA ASP A 109 23.45 5.12 20.48
C ASP A 109 24.09 3.85 19.90
N VAL A 110 24.43 3.89 18.62
CA VAL A 110 25.01 2.76 17.88
C VAL A 110 26.30 3.21 17.22
N SER A 111 27.38 2.48 17.47
CA SER A 111 28.70 2.82 16.95
C SER A 111 29.50 1.59 16.55
N GLY A 112 30.61 1.82 15.86
CA GLY A 112 31.51 0.78 15.38
C GLY A 112 31.08 0.22 14.03
N GLY A 113 32.07 0.00 13.18
CA GLY A 113 31.87 -0.36 11.78
C GLY A 113 31.85 0.90 10.89
N PRO A 114 32.62 0.92 9.78
CA PRO A 114 32.74 2.11 8.95
C PRO A 114 31.42 2.53 8.28
N ILE A 115 30.57 1.56 7.90
CA ILE A 115 29.31 1.86 7.21
C ILE A 115 28.26 2.28 8.24
N GLN A 116 28.23 1.66 9.41
CA GLN A 116 27.37 2.09 10.51
C GLN A 116 27.69 3.52 10.96
N GLU A 117 28.97 3.87 11.10
CA GLU A 117 29.37 5.24 11.49
C GLU A 117 28.92 6.28 10.46
N ASP A 118 29.07 5.97 9.18
CA ASP A 118 28.54 6.83 8.11
C ASP A 118 27.00 6.88 8.11
N PHE A 119 26.32 5.77 8.41
CA PHE A 119 24.86 5.75 8.49
C PHE A 119 24.34 6.66 9.61
N VAL A 120 24.94 6.62 10.80
CA VAL A 120 24.59 7.54 11.89
C VAL A 120 24.86 8.98 11.48
N LYS A 121 26.01 9.23 10.86
CA LYS A 121 26.43 10.57 10.46
C LYS A 121 25.53 11.19 9.39
N TYR A 122 25.18 10.43 8.36
CA TYR A 122 24.53 10.94 7.16
C TYR A 122 23.03 10.63 7.12
N VAL A 123 22.55 9.55 7.73
CA VAL A 123 21.15 9.13 7.57
C VAL A 123 20.32 9.36 8.84
N GLU A 124 20.89 9.20 10.03
CA GLU A 124 20.16 9.46 11.28
C GLU A 124 20.18 10.95 11.70
N SER A 125 21.11 11.75 11.20
CA SER A 125 21.14 13.19 11.46
C SER A 125 20.01 13.91 10.69
N SER A 126 19.28 14.78 11.39
CA SER A 126 18.10 15.47 10.85
C SER A 126 18.41 16.59 9.85
N ASP A 127 19.65 17.07 9.83
CA ASP A 127 20.07 18.20 9.01
C ASP A 127 20.38 17.69 7.59
N HIS A 128 19.43 17.86 6.66
CA HIS A 128 19.52 17.50 5.24
C HIS A 128 19.38 15.99 4.94
N PHE A 129 18.36 15.35 5.52
CA PHE A 129 18.06 13.92 5.32
C PHE A 129 18.05 13.50 3.84
N GLY A 130 17.50 14.29 2.91
CA GLY A 130 17.50 13.98 1.47
C GLY A 130 18.90 13.89 0.87
N ASP A 131 19.66 14.99 0.93
CA ASP A 131 20.99 15.09 0.33
C ASP A 131 21.99 14.10 0.96
N ASN A 132 21.92 13.93 2.29
CA ASN A 132 22.83 13.04 3.00
C ASN A 132 22.52 11.56 2.75
N VAL A 133 21.25 11.20 2.57
CA VAL A 133 20.85 9.85 2.14
C VAL A 133 21.38 9.56 0.74
N VAL A 134 21.25 10.52 -0.19
CA VAL A 134 21.77 10.36 -1.56
C VAL A 134 23.29 10.24 -1.55
N TYR A 135 23.99 11.02 -0.71
CA TYR A 135 25.43 10.88 -0.51
C TYR A 135 25.81 9.48 0.01
N PHE A 136 25.13 9.02 1.07
CA PHE A 136 25.35 7.69 1.64
C PHE A 136 25.15 6.58 0.60
N ILE A 137 24.07 6.67 -0.18
CA ILE A 137 23.78 5.72 -1.26
C ILE A 137 24.87 5.73 -2.33
N ASN A 138 25.31 6.90 -2.79
CA ASN A 138 26.38 7.00 -3.79
C ASN A 138 27.71 6.45 -3.25
N LYS A 139 28.05 6.74 -1.99
CA LYS A 139 29.30 6.28 -1.37
C LYS A 139 29.38 4.75 -1.29
N TYR A 140 28.26 4.09 -1.04
CA TYR A 140 28.17 2.65 -0.84
C TYR A 140 27.51 1.92 -2.01
N ILE A 141 27.43 2.52 -3.19
CA ILE A 141 26.54 2.05 -4.27
C ILE A 141 26.79 0.62 -4.75
N GLU A 142 28.01 0.12 -4.58
CA GLU A 142 28.42 -1.25 -4.90
C GLU A 142 28.13 -2.26 -3.77
N GLN A 143 27.77 -1.79 -2.57
CA GLN A 143 27.46 -2.64 -1.43
C GLN A 143 26.02 -3.13 -1.50
N PRO A 144 25.75 -4.43 -1.25
CA PRO A 144 24.40 -4.97 -1.28
C PRO A 144 23.42 -4.29 -0.31
N VAL A 145 23.90 -3.67 0.79
CA VAL A 145 23.07 -2.87 1.73
C VAL A 145 22.29 -1.75 1.01
N ILE A 146 22.86 -1.18 -0.06
CA ILE A 146 22.23 -0.09 -0.79
C ILE A 146 20.95 -0.52 -1.50
N ARG A 147 20.83 -1.80 -1.85
CA ARG A 147 19.57 -2.37 -2.37
C ARG A 147 18.41 -2.09 -1.42
N THR A 148 18.62 -2.33 -0.14
CA THR A 148 17.61 -2.14 0.91
C THR A 148 17.22 -0.67 1.05
N PHE A 149 18.19 0.23 0.95
CA PHE A 149 17.94 1.67 0.96
C PHE A 149 17.18 2.14 -0.29
N VAL A 150 17.67 1.83 -1.49
CA VAL A 150 17.05 2.22 -2.76
C VAL A 150 15.60 1.74 -2.81
N PHE A 151 15.35 0.46 -2.54
CA PHE A 151 13.98 -0.07 -2.59
C PHE A 151 13.02 0.62 -1.61
N ARG A 152 13.50 1.07 -0.45
CA ARG A 152 12.68 1.82 0.51
C ARG A 152 12.45 3.26 0.05
N PHE A 153 13.47 3.94 -0.44
CA PHE A 153 13.35 5.33 -0.90
C PHE A 153 12.53 5.47 -2.18
N LEU A 154 12.53 4.45 -3.04
CA LEU A 154 11.61 4.35 -4.18
C LEU A 154 10.13 4.40 -3.78
N LYS A 155 9.81 4.14 -2.50
CA LYS A 155 8.43 4.16 -1.98
C LYS A 155 8.06 5.48 -1.29
N ILE A 156 9.01 6.40 -1.12
CA ILE A 156 8.76 7.73 -0.56
C ILE A 156 8.51 8.67 -1.73
N PRO A 157 7.29 9.23 -1.92
CA PRO A 157 6.93 9.97 -3.13
C PRO A 157 7.94 11.07 -3.51
N ASN A 158 8.46 11.80 -2.52
CA ASN A 158 9.40 12.91 -2.75
C ASN A 158 10.83 12.47 -3.10
N LEU A 159 11.20 11.22 -2.80
CA LEU A 159 12.54 10.66 -3.06
C LEU A 159 12.53 9.66 -4.23
N GLN A 160 11.35 9.27 -4.70
CA GLN A 160 11.18 8.28 -5.76
C GLN A 160 11.81 8.74 -7.08
N HIS A 161 11.54 9.99 -7.49
CA HIS A 161 12.11 10.56 -8.72
C HIS A 161 13.63 10.66 -8.64
N GLU A 162 14.15 11.25 -7.56
CA GLU A 162 15.59 11.40 -7.36
C GLU A 162 16.32 10.05 -7.35
N CYS A 163 15.76 9.04 -6.67
CA CYS A 163 16.32 7.70 -6.67
C CYS A 163 16.30 7.04 -8.05
N MET A 164 15.21 7.15 -8.80
CA MET A 164 15.11 6.56 -10.14
C MET A 164 15.98 7.25 -11.17
N ASP A 165 16.12 8.57 -11.10
CA ASP A 165 16.80 9.36 -12.13
C ASP A 165 18.31 9.46 -11.87
N THR A 166 18.75 9.47 -10.61
CA THR A 166 20.16 9.73 -10.27
C THR A 166 20.91 8.52 -9.73
N ILE A 167 20.23 7.65 -8.98
CA ILE A 167 20.84 6.52 -8.28
C ILE A 167 20.68 5.24 -9.10
N TYR A 168 19.46 4.92 -9.52
CA TYR A 168 19.15 3.67 -10.24
C TYR A 168 20.07 3.43 -11.46
N PRO A 169 20.40 4.43 -12.31
CA PRO A 169 21.27 4.22 -13.46
C PRO A 169 22.69 3.76 -13.08
N LYS A 170 23.19 4.21 -11.91
CA LYS A 170 24.54 3.91 -11.41
C LYS A 170 24.67 2.54 -10.76
N LEU A 171 23.55 1.88 -10.42
CA LEU A 171 23.58 0.55 -9.81
C LEU A 171 24.15 -0.49 -10.78
N SER A 172 24.92 -1.43 -10.23
CA SER A 172 25.39 -2.59 -10.96
C SER A 172 24.21 -3.42 -11.49
N GLN A 173 24.44 -4.14 -12.60
CA GLN A 173 23.41 -4.97 -13.22
C GLN A 173 22.87 -6.03 -12.24
N GLU A 174 23.74 -6.60 -11.41
CA GLU A 174 23.34 -7.58 -10.39
C GLU A 174 22.37 -6.98 -9.36
N ILE A 175 22.61 -5.75 -8.91
CA ILE A 175 21.74 -5.05 -7.95
C ILE A 175 20.39 -4.72 -8.60
N LYS A 176 20.39 -4.22 -9.85
CA LYS A 176 19.17 -3.94 -10.61
C LYS A 176 18.29 -5.18 -10.77
N GLU A 177 18.88 -6.31 -11.15
CA GLU A 177 18.15 -7.57 -11.30
C GLU A 177 17.57 -8.07 -9.97
N LYS A 178 18.29 -7.91 -8.86
CA LYS A 178 17.77 -8.22 -7.52
C LYS A 178 16.58 -7.31 -7.15
N LEU A 179 16.69 -5.99 -7.39
CA LEU A 179 15.62 -5.02 -7.13
C LEU A 179 14.34 -5.34 -7.93
N GLU A 180 14.47 -5.68 -9.21
CA GLU A 180 13.31 -6.00 -10.06
C GLU A 180 12.62 -7.32 -9.64
N ARG A 181 13.40 -8.36 -9.30
CA ARG A 181 12.84 -9.61 -8.75
C ARG A 181 12.05 -9.35 -7.47
N GLU A 182 12.55 -8.48 -6.61
CA GLU A 182 11.90 -8.15 -5.35
C GLU A 182 10.68 -7.28 -5.52
N LYS A 183 10.72 -6.31 -6.44
CA LYS A 183 9.55 -5.54 -6.84
C LYS A 183 8.44 -6.47 -7.34
N LEU A 184 8.77 -7.47 -8.15
CA LEU A 184 7.80 -8.45 -8.63
C LEU A 184 7.20 -9.29 -7.48
N GLU A 185 8.04 -9.82 -6.58
CA GLU A 185 7.56 -10.60 -5.43
C GLU A 185 6.74 -9.73 -4.46
N TRP A 186 7.10 -8.45 -4.31
CA TRP A 186 6.37 -7.47 -3.55
C TRP A 186 4.98 -7.21 -4.14
N ASP A 187 4.88 -7.00 -5.45
CA ASP A 187 3.60 -6.76 -6.13
C ASP A 187 2.67 -7.98 -5.99
N LYS A 188 3.22 -9.20 -6.06
CA LYS A 188 2.45 -10.44 -5.78
C LYS A 188 1.93 -10.48 -4.33
N ARG A 189 2.77 -10.13 -3.36
CA ARG A 189 2.37 -10.09 -1.93
C ARG A 189 1.32 -9.03 -1.68
N LEU A 190 1.48 -7.84 -2.23
CA LEU A 190 0.51 -6.75 -2.12
C LEU A 190 -0.86 -7.18 -2.65
N LYS A 191 -0.90 -7.80 -3.84
CA LYS A 191 -2.14 -8.36 -4.40
C LYS A 191 -2.79 -9.34 -3.43
N LYS A 192 -2.02 -10.29 -2.87
CA LYS A 192 -2.54 -11.26 -1.89
C LYS A 192 -3.09 -10.60 -0.62
N VAL A 193 -2.45 -9.55 -0.12
CA VAL A 193 -2.93 -8.79 1.05
C VAL A 193 -4.22 -8.05 0.70
N GLN A 194 -4.28 -7.38 -0.44
CA GLN A 194 -5.46 -6.66 -0.92
C GLN A 194 -6.64 -7.62 -1.16
N GLU A 195 -6.39 -8.80 -1.75
CA GLU A 195 -7.40 -9.86 -1.91
C GLU A 195 -7.92 -10.35 -0.56
N LYS A 196 -7.03 -10.60 0.40
CA LYS A 196 -7.43 -11.01 1.76
C LYS A 196 -8.28 -9.94 2.44
N GLN A 197 -7.87 -8.67 2.34
CA GLN A 197 -8.63 -7.54 2.88
C GLN A 197 -10.00 -7.41 2.22
N LYS A 198 -10.08 -7.54 0.89
CA LYS A 198 -11.34 -7.53 0.14
C LYS A 198 -12.27 -8.67 0.57
N LEU A 199 -11.74 -9.87 0.80
CA LEU A 199 -12.51 -11.02 1.31
C LEU A 199 -13.01 -10.80 2.74
N GLU A 200 -12.18 -10.24 3.62
CA GLU A 200 -12.58 -9.91 5.00
C GLU A 200 -13.64 -8.79 5.01
N GLU A 201 -13.48 -7.78 4.17
CA GLU A 201 -14.47 -6.71 3.99
C GLU A 201 -15.81 -7.27 3.48
N GLU A 202 -15.79 -8.17 2.50
CA GLU A 202 -17.00 -8.81 1.97
C GLU A 202 -17.70 -9.66 3.04
N LYS A 203 -16.95 -10.38 3.88
CA LYS A 203 -17.51 -11.13 5.01
C LYS A 203 -18.20 -10.24 6.04
N ASN A 204 -17.65 -9.05 6.27
CA ASN A 204 -18.17 -8.09 7.24
C ASN A 204 -19.24 -7.15 6.65
N THR A 205 -19.55 -7.29 5.36
CA THR A 205 -20.54 -6.44 4.70
C THR A 205 -21.96 -6.90 5.05
N PRO A 206 -22.87 -5.98 5.43
CA PRO A 206 -24.26 -6.32 5.71
C PRO A 206 -24.90 -7.07 4.55
N GLU A 207 -25.71 -8.08 4.87
CA GLU A 207 -26.30 -8.96 3.86
C GLU A 207 -27.13 -8.21 2.82
N ALA A 208 -27.82 -7.14 3.22
CA ALA A 208 -28.65 -6.30 2.35
C ALA A 208 -27.88 -5.65 1.17
N VAL A 209 -26.55 -5.53 1.28
CA VAL A 209 -25.71 -4.88 0.26
C VAL A 209 -24.52 -5.72 -0.21
N ARG A 210 -24.52 -7.01 0.16
CA ARG A 210 -23.44 -7.93 -0.16
C ARG A 210 -23.52 -8.37 -1.63
N THR A 211 -22.38 -8.53 -2.29
CA THR A 211 -22.36 -9.00 -3.68
C THR A 211 -22.94 -10.42 -3.77
N GLY A 212 -23.74 -10.68 -4.80
CA GLY A 212 -24.47 -11.93 -5.00
C GLY A 212 -25.83 -11.99 -4.28
N LYS A 213 -26.23 -10.93 -3.56
CA LYS A 213 -27.54 -10.84 -2.92
C LYS A 213 -28.52 -9.99 -3.74
N PRO A 214 -29.84 -10.23 -3.59
CA PRO A 214 -30.83 -9.40 -4.25
C PRO A 214 -30.75 -7.96 -3.74
N TYR A 215 -31.06 -7.00 -4.59
CA TYR A 215 -31.24 -5.61 -4.17
C TYR A 215 -32.47 -5.46 -3.25
N THR A 216 -32.49 -4.39 -2.46
CA THR A 216 -33.67 -4.02 -1.67
C THR A 216 -34.42 -2.91 -2.39
N ASP A 217 -35.72 -3.11 -2.65
CA ASP A 217 -36.53 -2.09 -3.32
C ASP A 217 -36.78 -0.88 -2.42
N PHE A 218 -36.93 0.30 -3.02
CA PHE A 218 -37.26 1.54 -2.32
C PHE A 218 -38.05 2.48 -3.24
N LYS A 219 -38.70 3.48 -2.63
CA LYS A 219 -39.29 4.62 -3.32
C LYS A 219 -38.68 5.95 -2.84
N ALA A 220 -38.54 6.90 -3.75
CA ALA A 220 -38.14 8.27 -3.43
C ALA A 220 -38.65 9.25 -4.48
N GLU A 221 -38.68 10.52 -4.08
CA GLU A 221 -38.94 11.65 -4.96
C GLU A 221 -37.74 11.90 -5.90
N SER A 222 -38.04 12.11 -7.17
CA SER A 222 -37.08 12.52 -8.18
C SER A 222 -37.00 14.05 -8.34
N SER A 223 -35.97 14.52 -9.05
CA SER A 223 -35.75 15.95 -9.29
C SER A 223 -36.90 16.68 -10.00
N ASP A 224 -37.77 15.95 -10.71
CA ASP A 224 -38.99 16.48 -11.35
C ASP A 224 -40.24 16.45 -10.45
N GLY A 225 -40.11 15.96 -9.22
CA GLY A 225 -41.19 15.86 -8.23
C GLY A 225 -42.04 14.59 -8.33
N SER A 226 -41.77 13.68 -9.27
CA SER A 226 -42.43 12.38 -9.31
C SER A 226 -41.88 11.44 -8.22
N THR A 227 -42.67 10.46 -7.78
CA THR A 227 -42.20 9.41 -6.87
C THR A 227 -41.95 8.14 -7.69
N LEU A 228 -40.72 7.63 -7.66
CA LEU A 228 -40.30 6.47 -8.44
C LEU A 228 -39.88 5.32 -7.52
N ARG A 229 -40.14 4.09 -7.94
CA ARG A 229 -39.58 2.88 -7.31
C ARG A 229 -38.38 2.35 -8.08
N LEU A 230 -37.37 1.85 -7.37
CA LEU A 230 -36.20 1.24 -8.03
C LEU A 230 -36.61 0.04 -8.90
N SER A 231 -37.56 -0.78 -8.45
CA SER A 231 -38.12 -1.89 -9.22
C SER A 231 -38.76 -1.48 -10.54
N GLU A 232 -39.28 -0.25 -10.65
CA GLU A 232 -39.83 0.29 -11.90
C GLU A 232 -38.72 0.80 -12.81
N ILE A 233 -37.75 1.53 -12.25
CA ILE A 233 -36.58 2.05 -12.97
C ILE A 233 -35.76 0.92 -13.61
N ARG A 234 -35.62 -0.21 -12.90
CA ARG A 234 -34.85 -1.36 -13.37
C ARG A 234 -35.49 -2.11 -14.55
N LYS A 235 -36.79 -1.94 -14.80
CA LYS A 235 -37.49 -2.72 -15.85
C LYS A 235 -36.85 -2.46 -17.23
N GLY A 236 -36.48 -3.55 -17.90
CA GLY A 236 -35.86 -3.50 -19.23
C GLY A 236 -34.38 -3.06 -19.24
N LYS A 237 -33.76 -2.83 -18.07
CA LYS A 237 -32.34 -2.47 -17.98
C LYS A 237 -31.49 -3.73 -17.76
N ARG A 238 -30.34 -3.80 -18.43
CA ARG A 238 -29.35 -4.87 -18.25
C ARG A 238 -28.52 -4.66 -17.00
N LEU A 239 -28.25 -3.40 -16.66
CA LEU A 239 -27.44 -3.00 -15.53
C LEU A 239 -27.97 -1.67 -14.98
N VAL A 240 -28.04 -1.55 -13.66
CA VAL A 240 -28.36 -0.30 -12.98
C VAL A 240 -27.23 0.06 -12.01
N LEU A 241 -26.72 1.28 -12.14
CA LEU A 241 -25.74 1.87 -11.25
C LEU A 241 -26.45 2.82 -10.28
N LEU A 242 -26.49 2.47 -8.99
CA LEU A 242 -26.82 3.42 -7.94
C LEU A 242 -25.57 4.23 -7.59
N ASP A 243 -25.63 5.55 -7.74
CA ASP A 243 -24.54 6.47 -7.39
C ASP A 243 -24.97 7.36 -6.22
N PHE A 244 -24.44 7.09 -5.03
CA PHE A 244 -24.71 7.88 -3.84
C PHE A 244 -23.74 9.05 -3.76
N TRP A 245 -24.30 10.27 -3.77
CA TRP A 245 -23.53 11.50 -3.90
C TRP A 245 -24.15 12.65 -3.11
N ALA A 246 -23.49 13.82 -3.12
CA ALA A 246 -24.07 15.08 -2.65
C ALA A 246 -23.35 16.26 -3.29
N SER A 247 -24.03 17.41 -3.43
CA SER A 247 -23.46 18.62 -4.03
C SER A 247 -22.25 19.17 -3.29
N TRP A 248 -22.20 18.96 -1.97
CA TRP A 248 -21.10 19.36 -1.08
C TRP A 248 -19.95 18.34 -1.01
N CYS A 249 -20.09 17.18 -1.65
CA CYS A 249 -19.09 16.12 -1.64
C CYS A 249 -18.04 16.33 -2.74
N ASN A 250 -16.93 16.99 -2.40
CA ASN A 250 -15.84 17.24 -3.35
C ASN A 250 -15.32 15.97 -4.08
N PRO A 251 -15.10 14.82 -3.42
CA PRO A 251 -14.71 13.60 -4.12
C PRO A 251 -15.79 13.07 -5.08
N CYS A 252 -17.08 13.23 -4.76
CA CYS A 252 -18.19 12.89 -5.65
C CYS A 252 -18.15 13.74 -6.92
N MET A 253 -17.95 15.05 -6.77
CA MET A 253 -17.86 15.96 -7.90
C MET A 253 -16.63 15.70 -8.78
N LYS A 254 -15.53 15.18 -8.21
CA LYS A 254 -14.36 14.72 -8.99
C LYS A 254 -14.62 13.45 -9.79
N GLU A 255 -15.49 12.56 -9.31
CA GLU A 255 -15.88 11.33 -10.00
C GLU A 255 -16.97 11.56 -11.05
N MET A 256 -17.76 12.62 -10.90
CA MET A 256 -18.91 12.92 -11.76
C MET A 256 -18.60 12.92 -13.27
N PRO A 257 -17.47 13.48 -13.77
CA PRO A 257 -17.12 13.38 -15.19
C PRO A 257 -17.01 11.92 -15.69
N ASN A 258 -16.53 11.00 -14.86
CA ASN A 258 -16.46 9.59 -15.20
C ASN A 258 -17.87 8.98 -15.31
N ILE A 259 -18.76 9.26 -14.35
CA ILE A 259 -20.16 8.79 -14.37
C ILE A 259 -20.90 9.32 -15.60
N ILE A 260 -20.73 10.60 -15.95
CA ILE A 260 -21.30 11.20 -17.15
C ILE A 260 -20.84 10.45 -18.40
N GLN A 261 -19.55 10.17 -18.50
CA GLN A 261 -18.98 9.48 -19.66
C GLN A 261 -19.44 8.02 -19.72
N ILE A 262 -19.48 7.32 -18.60
CA ILE A 262 -20.04 5.95 -18.51
C ILE A 262 -21.50 5.93 -18.96
N TYR A 263 -22.34 6.84 -18.47
CA TYR A 263 -23.74 6.89 -18.87
C TYR A 263 -23.89 7.17 -20.36
N LYS A 264 -23.12 8.13 -20.89
CA LYS A 264 -23.12 8.45 -22.33
C LYS A 264 -22.77 7.23 -23.19
N ASP A 265 -21.76 6.46 -22.79
CA ASP A 265 -21.23 5.33 -23.59
C ASP A 265 -22.10 4.06 -23.49
N TYR A 266 -22.85 3.89 -22.39
CA TYR A 266 -23.49 2.61 -22.06
C TYR A 266 -25.01 2.67 -21.86
N LYS A 267 -25.66 3.85 -21.80
CA LYS A 267 -27.12 3.95 -21.64
C LYS A 267 -27.88 3.19 -22.73
N ASP A 268 -27.44 3.29 -23.98
CA ASP A 268 -28.08 2.66 -25.14
C ASP A 268 -27.75 1.16 -25.23
N LYS A 269 -26.84 0.67 -24.38
CA LYS A 269 -26.49 -0.74 -24.21
C LYS A 269 -27.23 -1.39 -23.03
N GLY A 270 -28.16 -0.66 -22.40
CA GLY A 270 -28.99 -1.16 -21.29
C GLY A 270 -28.51 -0.76 -19.90
N LEU A 271 -27.59 0.22 -19.78
CA LEU A 271 -27.29 0.86 -18.50
C LEU A 271 -28.38 1.86 -18.11
N GLU A 272 -28.73 1.88 -16.83
CA GLU A 272 -29.35 3.05 -16.20
C GLU A 272 -28.47 3.52 -15.04
N VAL A 273 -28.41 4.84 -14.82
CA VAL A 273 -27.79 5.41 -13.62
C VAL A 273 -28.88 6.03 -12.77
N VAL A 274 -28.85 5.77 -11.47
CA VAL A 274 -29.76 6.38 -10.50
C VAL A 274 -28.90 7.09 -9.47
N GLY A 275 -28.85 8.42 -9.56
CA GLY A 275 -28.21 9.24 -8.56
C GLY A 275 -29.06 9.30 -7.29
N ILE A 276 -28.47 8.96 -6.15
CA ILE A 276 -29.11 9.02 -4.84
C ILE A 276 -28.41 10.13 -4.04
N SER A 277 -29.04 11.30 -3.94
CA SER A 277 -28.43 12.45 -3.28
C SER A 277 -28.71 12.47 -1.77
N LEU A 278 -27.64 12.69 -1.00
CA LEU A 278 -27.66 12.96 0.45
C LEU A 278 -27.72 14.48 0.75
N ASP A 279 -27.99 15.32 -0.25
CA ASP A 279 -28.23 16.73 -0.01
C ASP A 279 -29.48 16.94 0.86
N LEU A 280 -29.39 17.86 1.82
CA LEU A 280 -30.54 18.32 2.61
C LEU A 280 -31.21 19.56 2.00
N ASN A 281 -30.51 20.25 1.09
CA ASN A 281 -31.01 21.44 0.42
C ASN A 281 -31.36 21.09 -1.03
N LYS A 282 -32.68 21.03 -1.33
CA LYS A 282 -33.20 20.70 -2.66
C LYS A 282 -32.69 21.64 -3.75
N GLU A 283 -32.52 22.93 -3.45
CA GLU A 283 -32.04 23.92 -4.42
C GLU A 283 -30.56 23.74 -4.76
N ALA A 284 -29.72 23.40 -3.77
CA ALA A 284 -28.32 23.08 -4.00
C ALA A 284 -28.17 21.80 -4.85
N TRP A 285 -28.98 20.79 -4.55
CA TRP A 285 -29.04 19.54 -5.30
C TRP A 285 -29.44 19.75 -6.76
N THR A 286 -30.55 20.47 -7.03
CA THR A 286 -31.01 20.73 -8.41
C THR A 286 -30.02 21.59 -9.18
N LYS A 287 -29.44 22.63 -8.56
CA LYS A 287 -28.35 23.43 -9.17
C LYS A 287 -27.15 22.58 -9.55
N ALA A 288 -26.77 21.61 -8.72
CA ALA A 288 -25.66 20.70 -9.03
C ALA A 288 -26.00 19.76 -10.20
N ILE A 289 -27.23 19.23 -10.25
CA ILE A 289 -27.72 18.41 -11.37
C ILE A 289 -27.61 19.18 -12.69
N GLU A 290 -28.15 20.41 -12.72
CA GLU A 290 -28.16 21.26 -13.91
C GLU A 290 -26.74 21.62 -14.35
N LYS A 291 -25.90 22.06 -13.41
CA LYS A 291 -24.51 22.46 -13.66
C LYS A 291 -23.69 21.33 -14.28
N ASN A 292 -23.89 20.08 -13.84
CA ASN A 292 -23.14 18.93 -14.32
C ASN A 292 -23.87 18.18 -15.44
N GLN A 293 -25.03 18.68 -15.88
CA GLN A 293 -25.83 18.07 -16.95
C GLN A 293 -26.10 16.59 -16.68
N MET A 294 -26.49 16.25 -15.44
CA MET A 294 -26.78 14.87 -15.06
C MET A 294 -28.13 14.47 -15.67
N LYS A 295 -28.11 13.77 -16.81
CA LYS A 295 -29.29 13.45 -17.63
C LYS A 295 -30.00 12.14 -17.25
N TRP A 296 -29.59 11.51 -16.16
CA TRP A 296 -30.17 10.27 -15.65
C TRP A 296 -31.06 10.58 -14.44
N ILE A 297 -31.73 9.55 -13.92
CA ILE A 297 -32.67 9.71 -12.82
C ILE A 297 -31.93 10.16 -11.55
N GLN A 298 -32.44 11.20 -10.92
CA GLN A 298 -31.89 11.75 -9.69
C GLN A 298 -32.96 11.68 -8.61
N LEU A 299 -32.68 10.96 -7.54
CA LEU A 299 -33.53 10.78 -6.36
C LEU A 299 -32.84 11.40 -5.15
N ILE A 300 -33.63 11.74 -4.13
CA ILE A 300 -33.12 12.24 -2.86
C ILE A 300 -33.39 11.23 -1.75
N THR A 301 -32.40 11.01 -0.88
CA THR A 301 -32.55 10.17 0.32
C THR A 301 -32.73 11.06 1.54
N THR A 302 -33.96 11.17 2.05
CA THR A 302 -34.28 11.89 3.29
C THR A 302 -35.22 11.08 4.15
N LYS A 303 -35.24 11.34 5.45
CA LYS A 303 -36.18 10.73 6.40
C LYS A 303 -37.49 11.52 6.43
N GLU A 304 -38.11 11.67 5.27
CA GLU A 304 -39.37 12.39 5.08
C GLU A 304 -40.53 11.43 4.78
N PRO A 305 -41.81 11.81 4.96
CA PRO A 305 -42.93 10.89 4.76
C PRO A 305 -43.00 10.24 3.37
N VAL A 306 -42.47 10.92 2.35
CA VAL A 306 -42.47 10.46 0.95
C VAL A 306 -41.23 9.62 0.62
N ASN A 307 -40.11 9.86 1.31
CA ASN A 307 -38.80 9.28 0.99
C ASN A 307 -38.40 8.21 2.02
N GLU A 308 -37.87 7.10 1.52
CA GLU A 308 -37.17 6.14 2.37
C GLU A 308 -35.75 6.64 2.66
N ASP A 309 -35.19 6.24 3.81
CA ASP A 309 -33.78 6.47 4.11
C ASP A 309 -32.92 5.44 3.34
N ILE A 310 -32.71 5.71 2.05
CA ILE A 310 -32.00 4.81 1.13
C ILE A 310 -30.54 4.64 1.58
N SER A 311 -29.93 5.68 2.16
CA SER A 311 -28.58 5.59 2.72
C SER A 311 -28.50 4.56 3.84
N GLU A 312 -29.46 4.56 4.77
CA GLU A 312 -29.53 3.56 5.84
C GLU A 312 -29.85 2.17 5.27
N LEU A 313 -30.81 2.08 4.34
CA LEU A 313 -31.22 0.83 3.67
C LEU A 313 -30.04 0.12 3.01
N TYR A 314 -29.15 0.89 2.37
CA TYR A 314 -27.96 0.39 1.71
C TYR A 314 -26.68 0.52 2.55
N HIS A 315 -26.80 0.80 3.85
CA HIS A 315 -25.69 0.93 4.80
C HIS A 315 -24.55 1.83 4.30
N VAL A 316 -24.88 2.94 3.66
CA VAL A 316 -23.94 3.91 3.09
C VAL A 316 -23.36 4.77 4.21
N LYS A 317 -22.12 4.43 4.62
CA LYS A 317 -21.41 5.14 5.70
C LYS A 317 -20.55 6.30 5.22
N ALA A 318 -20.25 6.36 3.92
CA ALA A 318 -19.42 7.39 3.31
C ALA A 318 -19.72 7.49 1.82
N ILE A 319 -19.62 8.70 1.26
CA ILE A 319 -19.80 8.99 -0.17
C ILE A 319 -18.49 9.50 -0.81
N PRO A 320 -18.28 9.31 -2.13
CA PRO A 320 -19.18 8.64 -3.07
C PRO A 320 -19.30 7.13 -2.84
N TYR A 321 -20.44 6.55 -3.16
CA TYR A 321 -20.64 5.11 -2.99
C TYR A 321 -21.45 4.60 -4.17
N THR A 322 -21.02 3.48 -4.75
CA THR A 322 -21.68 2.92 -5.93
C THR A 322 -22.16 1.51 -5.66
N ILE A 323 -23.26 1.13 -6.30
CA ILE A 323 -23.76 -0.25 -6.35
C ILE A 323 -24.16 -0.56 -7.78
N LEU A 324 -23.70 -1.70 -8.30
CA LEU A 324 -24.14 -2.24 -9.59
C LEU A 324 -25.13 -3.38 -9.35
N ILE A 325 -26.29 -3.29 -9.99
CA ILE A 325 -27.37 -4.27 -9.93
C ILE A 325 -27.62 -4.79 -11.34
N ASP A 326 -27.50 -6.10 -11.55
CA ASP A 326 -27.75 -6.71 -12.86
C ASP A 326 -29.26 -6.83 -13.19
N SER A 327 -29.59 -7.36 -14.36
CA SER A 327 -30.98 -7.56 -14.81
C SER A 327 -31.79 -8.51 -13.93
N SER A 328 -31.14 -9.49 -13.27
CA SER A 328 -31.79 -10.43 -12.34
C SER A 328 -32.20 -9.76 -11.02
N GLY A 329 -31.63 -8.60 -10.73
CA GLY A 329 -31.80 -7.92 -9.44
C GLY A 329 -30.72 -8.30 -8.43
N THR A 330 -29.60 -8.83 -8.89
CA THR A 330 -28.49 -9.18 -8.02
C THR A 330 -27.49 -8.04 -7.95
N ILE A 331 -27.01 -7.72 -6.75
CA ILE A 331 -25.90 -6.81 -6.55
C ILE A 331 -24.63 -7.49 -7.04
N VAL A 332 -24.00 -6.97 -8.10
CA VAL A 332 -22.83 -7.59 -8.75
C VAL A 332 -21.53 -6.88 -8.44
N ALA A 333 -21.57 -5.61 -8.04
CA ALA A 333 -20.41 -4.88 -7.54
C ALA A 333 -20.82 -3.70 -6.65
N ARG A 334 -19.86 -3.16 -5.92
CA ARG A 334 -20.04 -2.01 -5.02
C ARG A 334 -18.75 -1.25 -4.82
N LYS A 335 -18.84 0.01 -4.38
CA LYS A 335 -17.68 0.88 -4.02
C LYS A 335 -16.65 1.08 -5.13
N LEU A 336 -17.04 0.87 -6.39
CA LEU A 336 -16.16 1.08 -7.54
C LEU A 336 -16.13 2.55 -7.94
N ARG A 337 -14.96 3.03 -8.39
CA ARG A 337 -14.73 4.39 -8.89
C ARG A 337 -13.66 4.40 -9.97
N GLY A 338 -13.51 5.51 -10.69
CA GLY A 338 -12.50 5.70 -11.72
C GLY A 338 -12.55 4.61 -12.78
N GLU A 339 -11.37 4.14 -13.19
CA GLU A 339 -11.24 3.15 -14.25
C GLU A 339 -11.85 1.79 -13.87
N GLU A 340 -11.75 1.38 -12.60
CA GLU A 340 -12.31 0.09 -12.15
C GLU A 340 -13.83 0.05 -12.33
N LEU A 341 -14.53 1.16 -12.10
CA LEU A 341 -15.97 1.26 -12.36
C LEU A 341 -16.28 1.14 -13.86
N ARG A 342 -15.54 1.86 -14.70
CA ARG A 342 -15.73 1.88 -16.16
C ARG A 342 -15.51 0.48 -16.75
N GLU A 343 -14.38 -0.16 -16.42
CA GLU A 343 -14.05 -1.51 -16.86
C GLU A 343 -15.10 -2.54 -16.43
N THR A 344 -15.62 -2.41 -15.20
CA THR A 344 -16.65 -3.31 -14.68
C THR A 344 -17.97 -3.15 -15.43
N VAL A 345 -18.40 -1.90 -15.66
CA VAL A 345 -19.62 -1.62 -16.45
C VAL A 345 -19.47 -2.16 -17.88
N GLU A 346 -18.34 -1.91 -18.52
CA GLU A 346 -18.04 -2.43 -19.85
C GLU A 346 -18.13 -3.95 -19.89
N LYS A 347 -17.51 -4.64 -18.93
CA LYS A 347 -17.50 -6.10 -18.84
C LYS A 347 -18.91 -6.68 -18.67
N LEU A 348 -19.77 -6.02 -17.89
CA LEU A 348 -21.13 -6.49 -17.61
C LEU A 348 -22.13 -6.20 -18.74
N LEU A 349 -21.80 -5.27 -19.64
CA LEU A 349 -22.67 -4.87 -20.76
C LEU A 349 -22.16 -5.31 -22.14
N LYS A 350 -20.94 -5.83 -22.22
CA LYS A 350 -20.53 -6.72 -23.34
C LYS A 350 -21.51 -7.89 -23.47
#